data_AF-A0A835Z280-F1
#
_entry.id   AF-A0A835Z280-F1
#
_cell.length_a   1.000
_cell.length_b   1.000
_cell.length_c   1.000
_cell.angle_alpha   90.00
_cell.angle_beta   90.00
_cell.angle_gamma   90.00
#
_symmetry.space_group_name_H-M   'P 1'
#
loop_
_entity.id
_entity.type
_entity.pdbx_description
1 polymer ?
#
loop_
_entity_poly.entity_id
_entity_poly.type
_entity_poly.pdbx_seq_one_letter_code
_entity_poly.pdbx_strand_id
1 'polypeptide(L)'
;MGHNATTRRLRGCWGFDAIRAIDQDDPALVLRAYKLPFADVDHVVQKHLYGDYAFTQRMDLHEGDTALHLALKWRKMRAAKALLHLNARWDIVNAQGVTAEAILMKEHLKPMLTLKAQQEREYATQAMACEDDLMHTLLAHEQSMQQAMSADKLRQLNELRTAGAAQEAMLLMMAGRIM
;
A
#
# COMPACT_ATOMS: atom_id res chain seq x y z
N MET A 1 37.87 -22.38 13.57
CA MET A 1 36.58 -21.90 13.02
C MET A 1 36.87 -20.79 12.03
N GLY A 2 36.95 -21.12 10.73
CA GLY A 2 37.25 -20.15 9.67
C GLY A 2 35.96 -19.50 9.17
N HIS A 3 35.73 -18.24 9.52
CA HIS A 3 34.68 -17.44 8.88
C HIS A 3 35.15 -17.07 7.47
N ASN A 4 34.62 -17.77 6.46
CA ASN A 4 34.92 -17.56 5.05
C ASN A 4 34.71 -16.08 4.63
N ALA A 5 35.77 -15.47 4.08
CA ALA A 5 35.81 -14.09 3.61
C ALA A 5 34.79 -13.77 2.50
N THR A 6 34.20 -14.78 1.85
CA THR A 6 33.09 -14.65 0.90
C THR A 6 31.81 -14.10 1.52
N THR A 7 31.57 -14.32 2.80
CA THR A 7 30.39 -13.75 3.50
C THR A 7 30.48 -12.25 3.75
N ARG A 8 31.67 -11.63 3.64
CA ARG A 8 31.83 -10.18 3.84
C ARG A 8 31.40 -9.34 2.64
N ARG A 9 31.29 -9.90 1.43
CA ARG A 9 30.81 -9.19 0.23
C ARG A 9 29.29 -9.24 0.03
N LEU A 10 28.56 -10.04 0.82
CA LEU A 10 27.11 -10.25 0.67
C LEU A 10 26.26 -9.43 1.65
N ARG A 11 26.88 -8.64 2.55
CA ARG A 11 26.15 -7.67 3.40
C ARG A 11 25.76 -6.47 2.53
N GLY A 12 24.54 -6.48 2.01
CA GLY A 12 23.98 -5.35 1.26
C GLY A 12 23.05 -5.72 0.11
N CYS A 13 22.92 -7.01 -0.24
CA CYS A 13 21.85 -7.43 -1.13
C CYS A 13 20.57 -7.71 -0.33
N TRP A 14 19.43 -7.31 -0.88
CA TRP A 14 18.13 -7.46 -0.24
C TRP A 14 17.78 -8.95 -0.01
N GLY A 15 18.30 -9.84 -0.87
CA GLY A 15 18.13 -11.28 -0.72
C GLY A 15 18.76 -11.86 0.56
N PHE A 16 19.93 -11.36 0.97
CA PHE A 16 20.55 -11.78 2.23
C PHE A 16 19.69 -11.38 3.43
N ASP A 17 19.23 -10.13 3.45
CA ASP A 17 18.41 -9.59 4.53
C ASP A 17 17.04 -10.30 4.59
N ALA A 18 16.44 -10.59 3.43
CA ALA A 18 15.18 -11.33 3.34
C ALA A 18 15.32 -12.76 3.88
N ILE A 19 16.31 -13.53 3.41
CA ILE A 19 16.51 -14.91 3.88
C ILE A 19 16.84 -14.94 5.38
N ARG A 20 17.69 -14.02 5.84
CA ARG A 20 18.01 -13.89 7.27
C ARG A 20 16.77 -13.54 8.10
N ALA A 21 15.93 -12.63 7.62
CA ALA A 21 14.71 -12.25 8.32
C ALA A 21 13.73 -13.43 8.45
N ILE A 22 13.59 -14.22 7.38
CA ILE A 22 12.76 -15.42 7.37
C ILE A 22 13.33 -16.47 8.33
N ASP A 23 14.64 -16.73 8.29
CA ASP A 23 15.30 -17.68 9.19
C ASP A 23 15.09 -17.32 10.67
N GLN A 24 15.15 -16.02 10.99
CA GLN A 24 14.91 -15.48 12.34
C GLN A 24 13.42 -15.37 12.72
N ASP A 25 12.49 -15.62 11.80
CA ASP A 25 11.04 -15.39 11.97
C ASP A 25 10.71 -13.97 12.46
N ASP A 26 11.48 -12.97 12.03
CA ASP A 26 11.33 -11.57 12.46
C ASP A 26 10.58 -10.74 11.40
N PRO A 27 9.32 -10.36 11.65
CA PRO A 27 8.52 -9.60 10.68
C PRO A 27 9.09 -8.21 10.41
N ALA A 28 9.75 -7.57 11.38
CA ALA A 28 10.31 -6.23 11.19
C ALA A 28 11.50 -6.25 10.23
N LEU A 29 12.32 -7.30 10.31
CA LEU A 29 13.42 -7.50 9.37
C LEU A 29 12.91 -7.84 7.97
N VAL A 30 11.81 -8.60 7.85
CA VAL A 30 11.18 -8.89 6.55
C VAL A 30 10.72 -7.59 5.90
N LEU A 31 9.93 -6.78 6.61
CA LEU A 31 9.45 -5.48 6.11
C LEU A 31 10.61 -4.56 5.72
N ARG A 32 11.70 -4.57 6.51
CA ARG A 32 12.90 -3.78 6.21
C ARG A 32 13.61 -4.26 4.95
N ALA A 33 13.74 -5.56 4.74
CA ALA A 33 14.40 -6.13 3.57
C ALA A 33 13.66 -5.74 2.27
N TYR A 34 12.33 -5.79 2.29
CA TYR A 34 11.50 -5.48 1.12
C TYR A 34 11.16 -3.99 0.94
N LYS A 35 11.57 -3.13 1.87
CA LYS A 35 11.47 -1.67 1.69
C LYS A 35 12.55 -1.12 0.75
N LEU A 36 13.53 -1.93 0.38
CA LEU A 36 14.60 -1.54 -0.55
C LEU A 36 14.03 -1.40 -1.97
N PRO A 37 14.46 -0.38 -2.76
CA PRO A 37 13.84 -0.03 -4.04
C PRO A 37 13.96 -1.11 -5.14
N PHE A 38 14.83 -2.11 -4.95
CA PHE A 38 15.05 -3.20 -5.90
C PHE A 38 14.58 -4.56 -5.35
N ALA A 39 13.96 -4.58 -4.17
CA ALA A 39 13.50 -5.80 -3.57
C ALA A 39 12.14 -6.19 -4.16
N ASP A 40 12.06 -7.42 -4.65
CA ASP A 40 10.84 -8.00 -5.19
C ASP A 40 10.39 -9.16 -4.29
N VAL A 41 9.20 -9.02 -3.72
CA VAL A 41 8.59 -9.99 -2.79
C VAL A 41 8.26 -11.30 -3.49
N ASP A 42 7.95 -11.21 -4.78
CA ASP A 42 7.54 -12.34 -5.63
C ASP A 42 8.71 -12.97 -6.39
N HIS A 43 9.92 -12.49 -6.12
CA HIS A 43 11.13 -13.02 -6.73
C HIS A 43 11.24 -14.52 -6.45
N VAL A 44 11.53 -15.28 -7.50
CA VAL A 44 11.77 -16.71 -7.41
C VAL A 44 13.27 -16.97 -7.26
N VAL A 45 13.63 -18.01 -6.50
CA VAL A 45 15.02 -18.50 -6.43
C VAL A 45 15.47 -18.95 -7.82
N GLN A 46 16.54 -18.37 -8.34
CA GLN A 46 17.13 -18.69 -9.64
C GLN A 46 18.49 -19.34 -9.46
N LYS A 47 18.69 -20.58 -9.95
CA LYS A 47 20.01 -21.21 -10.14
C LYS A 47 21.03 -20.89 -9.01
N HIS A 48 20.59 -21.05 -7.77
CA HIS A 48 21.33 -20.84 -6.51
C HIS A 48 21.44 -19.40 -5.95
N LEU A 49 20.70 -18.45 -6.51
CA LEU A 49 20.64 -17.07 -6.06
C LEU A 49 19.20 -16.68 -5.68
N TYR A 50 19.08 -15.92 -4.60
CA TYR A 50 17.85 -15.22 -4.24
C TYR A 50 18.19 -13.75 -4.08
N GLY A 51 17.77 -12.87 -4.99
CA GLY A 51 18.10 -11.43 -4.90
C GLY A 51 19.59 -11.17 -4.75
N ASP A 52 20.39 -11.73 -5.67
CA ASP A 52 21.87 -11.71 -5.69
C ASP A 52 22.56 -12.38 -4.49
N TYR A 53 21.80 -13.01 -3.58
CA TYR A 53 22.34 -13.74 -2.46
C TYR A 53 22.50 -15.23 -2.77
N ALA A 54 23.75 -15.70 -2.77
CA ALA A 54 24.08 -17.12 -2.81
C ALA A 54 24.00 -17.74 -1.41
N PHE A 55 22.84 -18.29 -1.07
CA PHE A 55 22.64 -19.05 0.17
C PHE A 55 23.20 -20.48 0.02
N THR A 56 23.85 -21.02 1.04
CA THR A 56 24.66 -22.25 0.91
C THR A 56 23.93 -23.56 1.29
N GLN A 57 22.73 -23.51 1.87
CA GLN A 57 21.98 -24.74 2.21
C GLN A 57 21.18 -25.22 1.00
N ARG A 58 21.52 -26.41 0.47
CA ARG A 58 20.76 -27.22 -0.52
C ARG A 58 19.83 -26.39 -1.43
N MET A 59 20.41 -25.40 -2.11
CA MET A 59 19.70 -24.42 -2.93
C MET A 59 18.97 -25.07 -4.12
N ASP A 60 19.45 -26.23 -4.55
CA ASP A 60 18.83 -27.11 -5.54
C ASP A 60 17.40 -27.52 -5.15
N LEU A 61 17.11 -27.67 -3.85
CA LEU A 61 15.77 -28.04 -3.37
C LEU A 61 14.78 -26.88 -3.37
N HIS A 62 15.28 -25.66 -3.50
CA HIS A 62 14.51 -24.42 -3.39
C HIS A 62 14.40 -23.69 -4.73
N GLU A 63 14.80 -24.32 -5.83
CA GLU A 63 14.70 -23.70 -7.15
C GLU A 63 13.23 -23.34 -7.47
N GLY A 64 13.03 -22.09 -7.90
CA GLY A 64 11.71 -21.54 -8.17
C GLY A 64 10.89 -21.19 -6.92
N ASP A 65 11.35 -21.48 -5.70
CA ASP A 65 10.63 -21.06 -4.49
C ASP A 65 10.63 -19.52 -4.39
N THR A 66 9.51 -18.94 -3.99
CA THR A 66 9.45 -17.53 -3.55
C THR A 66 9.76 -17.43 -2.06
N ALA A 67 9.97 -16.22 -1.54
CA ALA A 67 10.10 -16.02 -0.09
C ALA A 67 8.92 -16.60 0.70
N LEU A 68 7.71 -16.55 0.15
CA LEU A 68 6.54 -17.12 0.82
C LEU A 68 6.61 -18.66 0.88
N HIS A 69 7.09 -19.32 -0.19
CA HIS A 69 7.34 -20.76 -0.16
C HIS A 69 8.35 -21.12 0.94
N LEU A 70 9.46 -20.38 1.03
CA LEU A 70 10.51 -20.62 2.02
C LEU A 70 9.99 -20.45 3.46
N ALA A 71 9.29 -19.35 3.73
CA ALA A 71 8.72 -19.09 5.04
C ALA A 71 7.75 -20.20 5.49
N LEU A 72 6.93 -20.73 4.56
CA LEU A 72 6.00 -21.82 4.84
C LEU A 72 6.71 -23.16 5.03
N LYS A 73 7.67 -23.52 4.15
CA LYS A 73 8.47 -24.74 4.29
C LYS A 73 9.23 -24.78 5.62
N TRP A 74 9.72 -23.63 6.09
CA TRP A 74 10.45 -23.52 7.35
C TRP A 74 9.56 -23.25 8.58
N ARG A 75 8.23 -23.20 8.39
CA ARG A 75 7.22 -22.95 9.44
C ARG A 75 7.41 -21.61 10.17
N LYS A 76 7.89 -20.60 9.45
CA LYS A 76 8.18 -19.24 9.92
C LYS A 76 6.94 -18.38 9.75
N MET A 77 5.96 -18.59 10.62
CA MET A 77 4.62 -18.02 10.46
C MET A 77 4.60 -16.48 10.61
N ARG A 78 5.48 -15.89 11.42
CA ARG A 78 5.52 -14.43 11.57
C ARG A 78 6.12 -13.79 10.33
N ALA A 79 7.18 -14.38 9.79
CA ALA A 79 7.74 -13.97 8.51
C ALA A 79 6.72 -14.16 7.37
N ALA A 80 6.00 -15.28 7.32
CA ALA A 80 4.95 -15.53 6.32
C ALA A 80 3.84 -14.47 6.39
N LYS A 81 3.38 -14.11 7.59
CA LYS A 81 2.41 -13.01 7.78
C LYS A 81 2.96 -11.67 7.25
N ALA A 82 4.21 -11.34 7.56
CA ALA A 82 4.83 -10.11 7.10
C ALA A 82 4.96 -10.07 5.56
N LEU A 83 5.31 -11.20 4.94
CA LEU A 83 5.32 -11.33 3.48
C LEU A 83 3.93 -11.14 2.88
N LEU A 84 2.90 -11.73 3.48
CA LEU A 84 1.52 -11.52 3.04
C LEU A 84 1.06 -10.07 3.21
N HIS A 85 1.47 -9.37 4.27
CA HIS A 85 1.23 -7.92 4.41
C HIS A 85 1.92 -7.08 3.33
N LEU A 86 2.98 -7.60 2.72
CA LEU A 86 3.65 -6.99 1.57
C LEU A 86 3.00 -7.39 0.23
N ASN A 87 1.78 -7.93 0.25
CA ASN A 87 1.05 -8.44 -0.90
C ASN A 87 1.78 -9.57 -1.66
N ALA A 88 2.55 -10.40 -0.95
CA ALA A 88 3.21 -11.57 -1.56
C ALA A 88 2.18 -12.48 -2.27
N ARG A 89 2.48 -12.82 -3.51
CA ARG A 89 1.66 -13.73 -4.30
C ARG A 89 1.85 -15.17 -3.85
N TRP A 90 0.72 -15.87 -3.79
CA TRP A 90 0.59 -17.22 -3.26
C TRP A 90 0.20 -18.23 -4.36
N ASP A 91 -0.15 -17.71 -5.54
CA ASP A 91 -0.50 -18.43 -6.77
C ASP A 91 0.71 -18.75 -7.66
N ILE A 92 1.88 -18.19 -7.36
CA ILE A 92 3.12 -18.48 -8.08
C ILE A 92 3.51 -19.94 -7.85
N VAL A 93 3.76 -20.67 -8.94
CA VAL A 93 4.27 -22.04 -8.92
C VAL A 93 5.79 -22.04 -8.88
N ASN A 94 6.36 -22.87 -8.01
CA ASN A 94 7.80 -23.10 -7.97
C ASN A 94 8.26 -24.08 -9.06
N ALA A 95 9.56 -24.41 -9.11
CA ALA A 95 10.10 -25.31 -10.14
C ALA A 95 9.56 -26.76 -10.04
N GLN A 96 8.98 -27.13 -8.89
CA GLN A 96 8.30 -28.42 -8.70
C GLN A 96 6.80 -28.36 -9.05
N GLY A 97 6.30 -27.23 -9.55
CA GLY A 97 4.89 -27.02 -9.87
C GLY A 97 3.99 -26.87 -8.65
N VAL A 98 4.56 -26.59 -7.48
CA VAL A 98 3.81 -26.42 -6.22
C VAL A 98 3.65 -24.93 -5.94
N THR A 99 2.43 -24.52 -5.55
CA THR A 99 2.15 -23.15 -5.10
C THR A 99 2.35 -22.98 -3.60
N ALA A 100 2.55 -21.74 -3.16
CA ALA A 100 2.62 -21.44 -1.73
C ALA A 100 1.31 -21.79 -1.01
N GLU A 101 0.16 -21.62 -1.69
CA GLU A 101 -1.14 -22.09 -1.20
C GLU A 101 -1.17 -23.61 -0.97
N ALA A 102 -0.65 -24.41 -1.90
CA ALA A 102 -0.64 -25.86 -1.75
C ALA A 102 0.22 -26.32 -0.56
N ILE A 103 1.38 -25.70 -0.34
CA ILE A 103 2.23 -25.96 0.84
C ILE A 103 1.48 -25.59 2.11
N LEU A 104 0.79 -24.46 2.08
CA LEU A 104 0.03 -24.00 3.23
C LEU A 104 -1.06 -24.98 3.63
N MET A 105 -1.86 -25.44 2.67
CA MET A 105 -2.96 -26.37 2.90
C MET A 105 -2.45 -27.71 3.43
N LYS A 106 -1.25 -28.13 3.00
CA LYS A 106 -0.63 -29.37 3.45
C LYS A 106 -0.10 -29.29 4.89
N GLU A 107 0.50 -28.16 5.29
CA GLU A 107 1.25 -28.05 6.55
C GLU A 107 0.49 -27.31 7.68
N HIS A 108 -0.37 -26.31 7.38
CA HIS A 108 -0.86 -25.35 8.38
C HIS A 108 -2.33 -24.89 8.19
N LEU A 109 -3.25 -25.83 7.94
CA LEU A 109 -4.68 -25.62 7.69
C LEU A 109 -5.38 -24.57 8.60
N LYS A 110 -5.19 -24.60 9.93
CA LYS A 110 -6.02 -23.78 10.84
C LYS A 110 -5.56 -22.31 11.00
N PRO A 111 -4.29 -22.00 11.30
CA PRO A 111 -3.89 -20.63 11.66
C PRO A 111 -3.82 -19.65 10.49
N MET A 112 -3.81 -20.14 9.25
CA MET A 112 -3.61 -19.29 8.07
C MET A 112 -4.85 -19.13 7.20
N LEU A 113 -5.81 -20.06 7.25
CA LEU A 113 -7.17 -19.79 6.76
C LEU A 113 -7.78 -18.58 7.50
N THR A 114 -7.52 -18.46 8.80
CA THR A 114 -7.94 -17.28 9.58
C THR A 114 -7.24 -16.00 9.12
N LEU A 115 -5.98 -16.07 8.71
CA LEU A 115 -5.24 -14.92 8.18
C LEU A 115 -5.74 -14.49 6.80
N LYS A 116 -6.01 -15.44 5.90
CA LYS A 116 -6.59 -15.14 4.59
C LYS A 116 -7.93 -14.44 4.74
N ALA A 117 -8.81 -14.98 5.59
CA ALA A 117 -10.10 -14.36 5.89
C ALA A 117 -9.94 -12.97 6.54
N GLN A 118 -8.90 -12.76 7.33
CA GLN A 118 -8.61 -11.46 7.93
C GLN A 118 -8.09 -10.45 6.90
N GLN A 119 -7.18 -10.86 6.00
CA GLN A 119 -6.69 -10.01 4.91
C GLN A 119 -7.82 -9.60 3.97
N GLU A 120 -8.65 -10.54 3.54
CA GLU A 120 -9.80 -10.23 2.67
C GLU A 120 -10.75 -9.21 3.31
N ARG A 121 -10.96 -9.30 4.64
CA ARG A 121 -11.73 -8.30 5.39
C ARG A 121 -11.02 -6.95 5.45
N GLU A 122 -9.72 -6.92 5.70
CA GLU A 122 -8.93 -5.69 5.76
C GLU A 122 -8.95 -4.96 4.40
N TYR A 123 -8.76 -5.67 3.28
CA TYR A 123 -8.89 -5.07 1.95
C TYR A 123 -10.29 -4.53 1.69
N ALA A 124 -11.35 -5.26 2.09
CA ALA A 124 -12.71 -4.77 1.94
C ALA A 124 -12.94 -3.48 2.75
N THR A 125 -12.40 -3.39 3.97
CA THR A 125 -12.51 -2.17 4.78
C THR A 125 -11.71 -0.99 4.23
N GLN A 126 -10.52 -1.23 3.69
CA GLN A 126 -9.69 -0.18 3.08
C GLN A 126 -10.30 0.35 1.79
N ALA A 127 -10.90 -0.53 0.97
CA ALA A 127 -11.62 -0.13 -0.23
C ALA A 127 -12.80 0.80 0.11
N MET A 128 -13.61 0.43 1.10
CA MET A 128 -14.72 1.26 1.57
C MET A 128 -14.25 2.61 2.15
N ALA A 129 -13.17 2.63 2.93
CA ALA A 129 -12.63 3.87 3.49
C ALA A 129 -12.15 4.84 2.40
N CYS A 130 -11.56 4.33 1.31
CA CYS A 130 -11.13 5.15 0.18
C CYS A 130 -12.33 5.73 -0.58
N GLU A 131 -13.42 4.95 -0.72
CA GLU A 131 -14.68 5.42 -1.30
C GLU A 131 -15.36 6.50 -0.44
N ASP A 132 -15.37 6.34 0.88
CA ASP A 132 -15.91 7.33 1.81
C ASP A 132 -15.11 8.65 1.78
N ASP A 133 -13.78 8.58 1.77
CA ASP A 133 -12.91 9.76 1.62
C ASP A 133 -13.16 10.48 0.30
N LEU A 134 -13.29 9.72 -0.80
CA LEU A 134 -13.62 10.27 -2.11
C LEU A 134 -15.00 10.96 -2.09
N MET A 135 -16.00 10.33 -1.46
CA MET A 135 -17.33 10.90 -1.33
C MET A 135 -17.33 12.20 -0.53
N HIS A 136 -16.58 12.25 0.57
CA HIS A 136 -16.43 13.46 1.38
C HIS A 136 -15.78 14.60 0.61
N THR A 137 -14.74 14.33 -0.18
CA THR A 137 -14.09 15.36 -1.00
C THR A 137 -15.02 15.92 -2.08
N LEU A 138 -15.83 15.07 -2.73
CA LEU A 138 -16.81 15.49 -3.72
C LEU A 138 -17.92 16.36 -3.10
N LEU A 139 -18.46 15.94 -1.96
CA LEU A 139 -19.49 16.71 -1.24
C LEU A 139 -18.95 18.07 -0.77
N ALA A 140 -17.72 18.11 -0.26
CA ALA A 140 -17.09 19.37 0.15
C ALA A 140 -16.89 20.32 -1.04
N HIS A 141 -16.48 19.79 -2.20
CA HIS A 141 -16.37 20.57 -3.43
C HIS A 141 -17.73 21.12 -3.90
N GLU A 142 -18.78 20.29 -3.88
CA GLU A 142 -20.14 20.72 -4.24
C GLU A 142 -20.65 21.83 -3.32
N GLN A 143 -20.47 21.67 -2.00
CA GLN A 143 -20.84 22.70 -1.03
C GLN A 143 -20.08 24.00 -1.27
N SER A 144 -18.79 23.93 -1.57
CA SER A 144 -17.97 25.10 -1.91
C SER A 144 -18.49 25.81 -3.17
N MET A 145 -18.87 25.06 -4.21
CA MET A 145 -19.48 25.62 -5.41
C MET A 145 -20.82 26.30 -5.15
N GLN A 146 -21.68 25.69 -4.33
CA GLN A 146 -22.97 26.28 -3.96
C GLN A 146 -22.78 27.56 -3.16
N GLN A 147 -21.82 27.57 -2.23
CA GLN A 147 -21.45 28.76 -1.47
C GLN A 147 -20.91 29.86 -2.37
N ALA A 148 -20.03 29.56 -3.33
CA ALA A 148 -19.52 30.53 -4.29
C ALA A 148 -20.64 31.13 -5.16
N MET A 149 -21.52 30.29 -5.71
CA MET A 149 -22.66 30.75 -6.51
C MET A 149 -23.63 31.63 -5.70
N SER A 150 -23.91 31.26 -4.45
CA SER A 150 -24.76 32.08 -3.56
C SER A 150 -24.10 33.41 -3.20
N ALA A 151 -22.78 33.42 -2.96
CA ALA A 151 -22.02 34.65 -2.70
C ALA A 151 -22.02 35.59 -3.92
N ASP A 152 -21.86 35.05 -5.13
CA ASP A 152 -21.92 35.84 -6.36
C ASP A 152 -23.32 36.40 -6.62
N LYS A 153 -24.36 35.62 -6.37
CA LYS A 153 -25.74 36.10 -6.44
C LYS A 153 -26.01 37.25 -5.46
N LEU A 154 -25.48 37.16 -4.24
CA LEU A 154 -25.58 38.23 -3.24
C LEU A 154 -24.80 39.49 -3.67
N ARG A 155 -23.62 39.33 -4.29
CA ARG A 155 -22.84 40.44 -4.85
C ARG A 155 -23.63 41.19 -5.93
N GLN A 156 -24.21 40.47 -6.90
CA GLN A 156 -25.05 41.05 -7.95
C GLN A 156 -26.25 41.82 -7.38
N LEU A 157 -26.95 41.26 -6.37
CA LEU A 157 -28.08 41.94 -5.73
C LEU A 157 -27.66 43.24 -5.03
N ASN A 158 -26.49 43.25 -4.38
CA ASN A 158 -25.96 44.46 -3.75
C ASN A 158 -25.57 45.52 -4.78
N GLU A 159 -24.95 45.13 -5.90
CA GLU A 159 -24.61 46.06 -7.00
C GLU A 159 -25.85 46.71 -7.62
N LEU A 160 -26.92 45.94 -7.83
CA LEU A 160 -28.20 46.48 -8.30
C LEU A 160 -28.82 47.45 -7.29
N ARG A 161 -28.73 47.13 -6.00
CA ARG A 161 -29.26 48.00 -4.93
C ARG A 161 -28.50 49.31 -4.82
N THR A 162 -27.17 49.29 -4.92
CA THR A 162 -26.36 50.52 -4.89
C THR A 162 -26.55 51.36 -6.14
N ALA A 163 -26.69 50.74 -7.31
CA ALA A 163 -27.02 51.43 -8.57
C ALA A 163 -28.40 52.12 -8.51
N GLY A 164 -29.42 51.42 -7.99
CA GLY A 164 -30.76 52.00 -7.81
C GLY A 164 -30.78 53.18 -6.82
N ALA A 165 -30.10 53.04 -5.68
CA ALA A 165 -29.98 54.14 -4.71
C ALA A 165 -29.23 55.35 -5.28
N ALA A 166 -28.20 55.12 -6.11
CA ALA A 166 -27.48 56.19 -6.79
C ALA A 166 -28.36 56.93 -7.82
N GLN A 167 -29.18 56.21 -8.60
CA GLN A 167 -30.14 56.82 -9.52
C GLN A 167 -31.20 57.66 -8.79
N GLU A 168 -31.72 57.16 -7.67
CA GLU A 168 -32.71 57.89 -6.87
C GLU A 168 -32.13 59.17 -6.25
N ALA A 169 -30.91 59.09 -5.70
CA ALA A 169 -30.18 60.26 -5.19
C ALA A 169 -29.92 61.29 -6.31
N MET A 170 -29.54 60.84 -7.51
CA MET A 170 -29.33 61.71 -8.67
C MET A 170 -30.62 62.42 -9.11
N LEU A 171 -31.75 61.71 -9.14
CA LEU A 171 -33.07 62.28 -9.44
C LEU A 171 -33.49 63.32 -8.40
N LEU A 172 -33.24 63.06 -7.11
CA LEU A 172 -33.54 64.00 -6.03
C LEU A 172 -32.67 65.27 -6.10
N MET A 173 -31.40 65.15 -6.49
CA MET A 173 -30.53 66.31 -6.76
C MET A 173 -31.05 67.13 -7.96
N MET A 174 -31.45 66.47 -9.05
CA MET A 174 -31.98 67.16 -10.24
C MET A 174 -33.34 67.84 -10.00
N ALA A 175 -34.17 67.29 -9.09
CA ALA A 175 -35.46 67.86 -8.74
C ALA A 175 -35.37 69.03 -7.73
N GLY A 176 -34.16 69.44 -7.30
CA GLY A 176 -33.95 70.59 -6.42
C GLY A 176 -34.49 70.41 -5.00
N ARG A 177 -34.72 69.16 -4.54
CA ARG A 177 -35.31 68.84 -3.23
C ARG A 177 -34.30 68.64 -2.10
N ILE A 178 -33.00 68.72 -2.39
CA ILE A 178 -31.94 68.58 -1.39
C ILE A 178 -31.06 69.83 -1.47
N MET A 179 -31.31 70.79 -0.57
CA MET A 179 -30.32 71.74 -0.04
C MET A 179 -30.16 71.45 1.45
#